data_AF-A0A9P7DPU2-F1
#
_entry.id   AF-A0A9P7DPU2-F1
#
_cell.length_a   1.000
_cell.length_b   1.000
_cell.length_c   1.000
_cell.angle_alpha   90.00
_cell.angle_beta   90.00
_cell.angle_gamma   90.00
#
_symmetry.space_group_name_H-M   'P 1'
#
loop_
_entity.id
_entity.type
_entity.pdbx_description
1 polymer ?
#
loop_
_entity_poly.entity_id
_entity_poly.type
_entity_poly.pdbx_seq_one_letter_code
_entity_poly.pdbx_strand_id
1 'polypeptide(L)'
;MDKANKEYQAHSNTFEELNRALRLETTTGWRADVEHWEENPNDLSVPNPFKMRVPTITQSVVQLKLVEMEAHQLQEGNDVSLHPDISPSVFIATGIDLESEQHCFKLDLSLQRAHLTDRQKTILVWQQNTLQCKVDTWKQVQFLYTPAAQFLSS
;
A
#
# COMPACT_ATOMS: atom_id res chain seq x y z
N MET A 1 -36.63 6.62 -20.76
CA MET A 1 -36.39 5.19 -21.12
C MET A 1 -35.17 5.01 -22.01
N ASP A 2 -34.97 5.84 -23.06
CA ASP A 2 -33.82 5.72 -23.98
C ASP A 2 -32.44 5.82 -23.30
N LYS A 3 -32.29 6.71 -22.31
CA LYS A 3 -31.04 6.87 -21.56
C LYS A 3 -30.65 5.64 -20.73
N ALA A 4 -31.60 5.04 -20.00
CA ALA A 4 -31.36 3.85 -19.18
C ALA A 4 -30.97 2.63 -20.02
N ASN A 5 -31.56 2.49 -21.22
CA ASN A 5 -31.22 1.40 -22.13
C ASN A 5 -29.80 1.55 -22.72
N LYS A 6 -29.39 2.80 -23.02
CA LYS A 6 -28.02 3.10 -23.47
C LYS A 6 -26.98 2.81 -22.38
N GLU A 7 -27.27 3.20 -21.14
CA GLU A 7 -26.39 2.92 -19.99
C GLU A 7 -26.27 1.42 -19.72
N TYR A 8 -27.38 0.67 -19.79
CA TYR A 8 -27.38 -0.78 -19.67
C TYR A 8 -26.49 -1.46 -20.72
N GLN A 9 -26.62 -1.07 -22.00
CA GLN A 9 -25.79 -1.63 -23.08
C GLN A 9 -24.31 -1.30 -22.89
N ALA A 10 -23.98 -0.08 -22.46
CA ALA A 10 -22.60 0.30 -22.17
C ALA A 10 -22.01 -0.60 -21.06
N HIS A 11 -22.71 -0.76 -19.94
CA HIS A 11 -22.26 -1.62 -18.84
C HIS A 11 -22.12 -3.09 -19.26
N SER A 12 -23.07 -3.61 -20.05
CA SER A 12 -23.01 -4.99 -20.54
C SER A 12 -21.78 -5.20 -21.44
N ASN A 13 -21.47 -4.26 -22.31
CA ASN A 13 -20.30 -4.36 -23.20
C ASN A 13 -18.99 -4.33 -22.40
N THR A 14 -18.87 -3.40 -21.44
CA THR A 14 -17.69 -3.30 -20.57
C THR A 14 -17.50 -4.54 -19.72
N PHE A 15 -18.60 -5.11 -19.20
CA PHE A 15 -18.56 -6.36 -18.44
C PHE A 15 -18.04 -7.52 -19.30
N GLU A 16 -18.56 -7.69 -20.51
CA GLU A 16 -18.13 -8.78 -21.41
C GLU A 16 -16.67 -8.65 -21.84
N GLU A 17 -16.18 -7.42 -22.04
CA GLU A 17 -14.78 -7.15 -22.33
C GLU A 17 -13.87 -7.53 -21.15
N LEU A 18 -14.21 -7.07 -19.94
CA LEU A 18 -13.48 -7.41 -18.72
C LEU A 18 -13.48 -8.93 -18.47
N ASN A 19 -14.66 -9.55 -18.60
CA ASN A 19 -14.85 -10.97 -18.35
C ASN A 19 -14.01 -11.84 -19.32
N ARG A 20 -13.88 -11.40 -20.59
CA ARG A 20 -13.01 -12.06 -21.58
C ARG A 20 -11.51 -11.87 -21.32
N ALA A 21 -11.11 -10.78 -20.67
CA ALA A 21 -9.72 -10.54 -20.32
C ALA A 21 -9.24 -11.39 -19.12
N LEU A 22 -10.18 -11.90 -18.32
CA LEU A 22 -9.89 -12.75 -17.17
C LEU A 22 -9.79 -14.23 -17.55
N ARG A 23 -9.04 -15.01 -16.75
CA ARG A 23 -8.95 -16.46 -16.93
C ARG A 23 -10.28 -17.11 -16.60
N LEU A 24 -10.76 -17.97 -17.50
CA LEU A 24 -12.04 -18.67 -17.35
C LEU A 24 -12.14 -19.47 -16.04
N GLU A 25 -11.05 -20.12 -15.61
CA GLU A 25 -10.98 -20.86 -14.35
C GLU A 25 -11.26 -19.96 -13.13
N THR A 26 -10.73 -18.73 -13.15
CA THR A 26 -10.93 -17.77 -12.06
C THR A 26 -12.36 -17.23 -12.05
N THR A 27 -12.91 -16.89 -13.22
CA THR A 27 -14.28 -16.39 -13.35
C THR A 27 -15.32 -17.44 -12.95
N THR A 28 -15.14 -18.69 -13.36
CA THR A 28 -16.09 -19.78 -13.08
C THR A 28 -16.09 -20.15 -11.60
N GLY A 29 -14.93 -20.27 -10.98
CA GLY A 29 -14.83 -20.49 -9.53
C GLY A 29 -15.43 -19.33 -8.73
N TRP A 30 -15.12 -18.09 -9.10
CA TRP A 30 -15.70 -16.91 -8.45
C TRP A 30 -17.22 -16.84 -8.59
N ARG A 31 -17.77 -17.13 -9.78
CA ARG A 31 -19.21 -17.16 -10.00
C ARG A 31 -19.90 -18.19 -9.11
N ALA A 32 -19.36 -19.41 -9.04
CA ALA A 32 -19.90 -20.46 -8.19
C ALA A 32 -19.87 -20.06 -6.70
N ASP A 33 -18.78 -19.42 -6.25
CA ASP A 33 -18.66 -18.91 -4.88
C ASP A 33 -19.69 -17.80 -4.58
N VAL A 34 -19.98 -16.92 -5.54
CA VAL A 34 -21.01 -15.87 -5.42
C VAL A 34 -22.41 -16.45 -5.40
N GLU A 35 -22.75 -17.31 -6.37
CA GLU A 35 -24.05 -17.98 -6.45
C GLU A 35 -24.35 -18.78 -5.17
N HIS A 36 -23.37 -19.55 -4.69
CA HIS A 36 -23.50 -20.32 -3.46
C HIS A 36 -23.77 -19.45 -2.22
N TRP A 37 -23.16 -18.26 -2.17
CA TRP A 37 -23.39 -17.28 -1.11
C TRP A 37 -24.73 -16.55 -1.24
N GLU A 38 -25.15 -16.19 -2.45
CA GLU A 38 -26.44 -15.53 -2.72
C GLU A 38 -27.64 -16.43 -2.41
N GLU A 39 -27.50 -17.75 -2.60
CA GLU A 39 -28.51 -18.73 -2.22
C GLU A 39 -28.66 -18.87 -0.69
N ASN A 40 -27.62 -18.52 0.08
CA ASN A 40 -27.54 -18.74 1.52
C ASN A 40 -27.06 -17.49 2.30
N PRO A 41 -27.68 -16.31 2.13
CA PRO A 41 -27.10 -15.05 2.61
C PRO A 41 -27.10 -14.92 4.14
N ASN A 42 -27.94 -15.69 4.84
CA ASN A 42 -28.05 -15.69 6.30
C ASN A 42 -27.29 -16.86 6.96
N ASP A 43 -26.68 -17.75 6.17
CA ASP A 43 -25.89 -18.84 6.70
C ASP A 43 -24.46 -18.36 6.95
N LEU A 44 -24.08 -18.27 8.23
CA LEU A 44 -22.73 -17.91 8.65
C LEU A 44 -21.68 -18.98 8.29
N SER A 45 -22.13 -20.19 7.93
CA SER A 45 -21.27 -21.27 7.43
C SER A 45 -20.84 -21.05 5.98
N VAL A 46 -21.55 -20.22 5.21
CA VAL A 46 -21.22 -19.93 3.81
C VAL A 46 -20.32 -18.69 3.74
N PRO A 47 -19.04 -18.84 3.36
CA PRO A 47 -18.08 -17.74 3.42
C PRO A 47 -18.38 -16.69 2.35
N ASN A 48 -18.73 -15.48 2.78
CA ASN A 48 -18.93 -14.34 1.90
C ASN A 48 -17.69 -14.14 0.99
N PRO A 49 -17.83 -14.30 -0.34
CA PRO A 49 -16.70 -14.22 -1.27
C PRO A 49 -16.12 -12.80 -1.37
N PHE A 50 -16.91 -11.77 -1.06
CA PHE A 50 -16.47 -10.38 -1.01
C PHE A 50 -15.67 -10.04 0.24
N LYS A 51 -15.64 -10.92 1.26
CA LYS A 51 -14.74 -10.75 2.40
C LYS A 51 -13.38 -11.37 2.08
N MET A 52 -12.32 -10.62 2.38
CA MET A 52 -10.95 -11.13 2.23
C MET A 52 -10.77 -12.39 3.09
N ARG A 53 -10.48 -13.52 2.45
CA ARG A 53 -10.25 -14.82 3.11
C ARG A 53 -8.80 -15.00 3.57
N VAL A 54 -7.89 -14.14 3.12
CA VAL A 54 -6.48 -14.18 3.52
C VAL A 54 -6.35 -13.54 4.90
N PRO A 55 -5.62 -14.15 5.86
CA PRO A 55 -5.30 -13.47 7.11
C PRO A 55 -4.66 -12.13 6.78
N THR A 56 -5.18 -11.05 7.37
CA THR A 56 -4.60 -9.72 7.20
C THR A 56 -3.19 -9.74 7.79
N ILE A 57 -2.20 -10.00 6.95
CA ILE A 57 -0.81 -9.83 7.34
C ILE A 57 -0.63 -8.32 7.54
N THR A 58 -0.45 -7.93 8.80
CA THR A 58 -0.19 -6.52 9.14
C THR A 58 1.27 -6.20 8.85
N GLN A 59 1.55 -4.93 8.54
CA GLN A 59 2.93 -4.44 8.41
C GLN A 59 3.79 -4.79 9.63
N SER A 60 3.22 -4.69 10.84
CA SER A 60 3.90 -5.04 12.09
C SER A 60 4.34 -6.50 12.17
N VAL A 61 3.53 -7.44 11.64
CA VAL A 61 3.89 -8.86 11.60
C VAL A 61 5.06 -9.10 10.63
N VAL A 62 5.07 -8.42 9.49
CA VAL A 62 6.18 -8.52 8.53
C VAL A 62 7.46 -7.91 9.12
N GLN A 63 7.36 -6.74 9.75
CA GLN A 63 8.49 -6.07 10.40
C GLN A 63 9.08 -6.93 11.53
N LEU A 64 8.25 -7.52 12.39
CA LEU A 64 8.70 -8.43 13.43
C LEU A 64 9.52 -9.58 12.83
N LYS A 65 8.99 -10.22 11.78
CA LYS A 65 9.67 -11.32 11.11
C LYS A 65 11.01 -10.89 10.50
N LEU A 66 11.10 -9.70 9.91
CA LEU A 66 12.36 -9.17 9.37
C LEU A 66 13.40 -8.94 10.47
N VAL A 67 13.00 -8.34 11.59
CA VAL A 67 13.89 -8.11 12.75
C VAL A 67 14.34 -9.42 13.38
N GLU A 68 13.47 -10.42 13.50
CA GLU A 68 13.82 -11.75 13.99
C GLU A 68 14.82 -12.46 13.06
N MET A 69 14.63 -12.37 11.75
CA MET A 69 15.56 -12.92 10.75
C MET A 69 16.93 -12.24 10.84
N GLU A 70 16.96 -10.92 10.99
CA GLU A 70 18.19 -10.14 11.15
C GLU A 70 18.91 -10.49 12.47
N ALA A 71 18.18 -10.62 13.58
CA ALA A 71 18.74 -11.04 14.86
C ALA A 71 19.39 -12.43 14.79
N HIS A 72 18.78 -13.37 14.06
CA HIS A 72 19.35 -14.69 13.82
C HIS A 72 20.65 -14.61 13.00
N GLN A 73 20.66 -13.82 11.92
CA GLN A 73 21.85 -13.62 11.09
C GLN A 73 23.01 -13.00 11.88
N LEU A 74 22.71 -12.04 12.76
CA LEU A 74 23.70 -11.44 13.67
C LEU A 74 24.27 -12.46 14.66
N GLN A 75 23.44 -13.37 15.20
CA GLN A 75 23.91 -14.45 16.07
C GLN A 75 24.85 -15.43 15.36
N GLU A 76 24.63 -15.66 14.06
CA GLU A 76 25.49 -16.47 13.21
C GLU A 76 26.76 -15.73 12.75
N GLY A 77 26.91 -14.45 13.14
CA GLY A 77 28.06 -13.60 12.77
C GLY A 77 27.96 -13.02 11.36
N ASN A 78 26.79 -13.10 10.72
CA ASN A 78 26.53 -12.55 9.40
C ASN A 78 25.82 -11.20 9.51
N ASP A 79 26.58 -10.12 9.72
CA ASP A 79 26.03 -8.77 9.67
C ASP A 79 25.94 -8.29 8.21
N VAL A 80 24.70 -8.08 7.75
CA VAL A 80 24.35 -7.62 6.39
C VAL A 80 24.20 -6.09 6.35
N SER A 81 24.43 -5.40 7.46
CA SER A 81 24.28 -3.95 7.56
C SER A 81 25.39 -3.23 6.79
N LEU A 82 24.99 -2.38 5.84
CA LEU A 82 25.90 -1.54 5.05
C LEU A 82 26.11 -0.17 5.69
N HIS A 83 25.27 0.20 6.67
CA HIS A 83 25.36 1.41 7.47
C HIS A 83 25.52 1.04 8.95
N PRO A 84 26.38 1.74 9.73
CA PRO A 84 26.67 1.38 11.12
C PRO A 84 25.44 1.41 12.05
N ASP A 85 24.53 2.36 11.82
CA ASP A 85 23.37 2.57 12.70
C ASP A 85 22.04 2.13 12.09
N ILE A 86 22.04 1.65 10.84
CA ILE A 86 20.80 1.38 10.10
C ILE A 86 20.93 0.02 9.48
N SER A 87 20.10 -0.91 9.93
CA SER A 87 20.01 -2.24 9.34
C SER A 87 19.09 -2.25 8.11
N PRO A 88 19.18 -3.27 7.24
CA PRO A 88 18.28 -3.41 6.10
C PRO A 88 16.79 -3.37 6.50
N SER A 89 16.44 -4.03 7.61
CA SER A 89 15.06 -4.11 8.09
C SER A 89 14.54 -2.73 8.54
N VAL A 90 15.38 -1.97 9.24
CA VAL A 90 15.08 -0.59 9.65
C VAL A 90 15.00 0.35 8.45
N PHE A 91 15.88 0.19 7.47
CA PHE A 91 15.86 0.98 6.22
C PHE A 91 14.53 0.82 5.46
N ILE A 92 14.04 -0.42 5.33
CA ILE A 92 12.76 -0.70 4.67
C ILE A 92 11.59 -0.13 5.47
N ALA A 93 11.55 -0.36 6.79
CA ALA A 93 10.48 0.12 7.66
C ALA A 93 10.38 1.66 7.62
N THR A 94 11.51 2.35 7.79
CA THR A 94 11.56 3.81 7.75
C THR A 94 11.15 4.38 6.39
N GLY A 95 11.45 3.69 5.28
CA GLY A 95 11.00 4.09 3.94
C GLY A 95 9.47 4.06 3.80
N ILE A 96 8.82 3.00 4.28
CA ILE A 96 7.35 2.84 4.25
C ILE A 96 6.66 3.89 5.14
N ASP A 97 7.22 4.14 6.32
CA ASP A 97 6.68 5.13 7.26
C ASP A 97 6.80 6.54 6.66
N LEU A 98 7.92 6.86 6.00
CA LEU A 98 8.09 8.14 5.29
C LEU A 98 7.12 8.31 4.12
N GLU A 99 6.87 7.26 3.34
CA GLU A 99 5.86 7.29 2.27
C GLU A 99 4.46 7.58 2.85
N SER A 100 4.12 6.94 3.96
CA SER A 100 2.86 7.17 4.67
C SER A 100 2.75 8.60 5.20
N GLU A 101 3.81 9.13 5.83
CA GLU A 101 3.88 10.54 6.26
C GLU A 101 3.70 11.50 5.07
N GLN A 102 4.36 11.25 3.94
CA GLN A 102 4.21 12.06 2.72
C GLN A 102 2.79 12.01 2.15
N HIS A 103 2.16 10.84 2.14
CA HIS A 103 0.80 10.68 1.67
C HIS A 103 -0.19 11.45 2.54
N CYS A 104 -0.12 11.28 3.86
CA CYS A 104 -0.95 12.01 4.82
C CYS A 104 -0.75 13.52 4.70
N PHE A 105 0.50 14.00 4.62
CA PHE A 105 0.78 15.42 4.45
C PHE A 105 0.18 16.00 3.17
N LYS A 106 0.23 15.26 2.04
CA LYS A 106 -0.39 15.69 0.77
C LYS A 106 -1.91 15.78 0.89
N LEU A 107 -2.55 14.82 1.56
CA LEU A 107 -3.99 14.85 1.81
C LEU A 107 -4.39 16.05 2.66
N ASP A 108 -3.70 16.28 3.79
CA ASP A 108 -3.96 17.42 4.67
C ASP A 108 -3.81 18.76 3.95
N LEU A 109 -2.77 18.89 3.12
CA LEU A 109 -2.52 20.06 2.30
C LEU A 109 -3.64 20.30 1.28
N SER A 110 -4.20 19.23 0.71
CA SER A 110 -5.30 19.32 -0.26
C SER A 110 -6.60 19.83 0.38
N LEU A 111 -6.85 19.46 1.64
CA LEU A 111 -8.05 19.84 2.39
C LEU A 111 -7.99 21.27 2.93
N GLN A 112 -6.80 21.77 3.26
CA GLN A 112 -6.64 23.03 4.01
C GLN A 112 -6.35 24.28 3.16
N ARG A 113 -6.09 24.15 1.86
CA ARG A 113 -5.55 25.24 1.01
C ARG A 113 -6.37 26.54 0.94
N ALA A 114 -7.67 26.53 1.26
CA ALA A 114 -8.54 27.68 1.03
C ALA A 114 -8.43 28.80 2.09
N HIS A 115 -8.15 28.49 3.36
CA HIS A 115 -8.27 29.46 4.47
C HIS A 115 -7.25 29.27 5.59
N LEU A 116 -5.96 29.16 5.26
CA LEU A 116 -4.91 29.04 6.27
C LEU A 116 -4.59 30.38 6.93
N THR A 117 -4.67 30.43 8.25
CA THR A 117 -4.09 31.51 9.07
C THR A 117 -2.56 31.46 9.00
N ASP A 118 -1.88 32.59 9.23
CA ASP A 118 -0.42 32.64 9.14
C ASP A 118 0.27 31.68 10.11
N ARG A 119 -0.31 31.48 11.31
CA ARG A 119 0.15 30.45 12.26
C ARG A 119 0.09 29.04 11.66
N GLN A 120 -0.99 28.70 10.97
CA GLN A 120 -1.13 27.38 10.34
C GLN A 120 -0.17 27.23 9.15
N LYS A 121 0.07 28.31 8.38
CA LYS A 121 1.09 28.31 7.32
C LYS A 121 2.48 28.03 7.89
N THR A 122 2.85 28.67 9.00
CA THR A 122 4.15 28.41 9.65
C THR A 122 4.30 26.95 10.08
N ILE A 123 3.26 26.36 10.67
CA ILE A 123 3.27 24.93 11.07
C ILE A 123 3.44 24.03 9.85
N LEU A 124 2.70 24.30 8.77
CA LEU A 124 2.77 23.53 7.53
C LEU A 124 4.17 23.58 6.92
N VAL A 125 4.78 24.76 6.82
CA VAL A 125 6.16 24.89 6.31
C VAL A 125 7.15 24.14 7.20
N TRP A 126 6.98 24.21 8.53
CA TRP A 126 7.82 23.45 9.46
C TRP A 126 7.69 21.94 9.26
N GLN A 127 6.47 21.42 9.10
CA GLN A 127 6.21 20.01 8.81
C GLN A 127 6.82 19.59 7.48
N GLN A 128 6.66 20.41 6.43
CA GLN A 128 7.24 20.17 5.12
C GLN A 128 8.77 20.09 5.18
N ASN A 129 9.41 21.04 5.86
CA ASN A 129 10.87 21.07 6.01
C ASN A 129 11.36 19.86 6.80
N THR A 130 10.67 19.50 7.88
CA THR A 130 11.02 18.33 8.69
C THR A 130 10.95 17.05 7.86
N LEU A 131 9.87 16.88 7.10
CA LEU A 131 9.67 15.72 6.22
C LEU A 131 10.73 15.68 5.10
N GLN A 132 11.05 16.83 4.51
CA GLN A 132 12.10 16.94 3.51
C GLN A 132 13.46 16.51 4.07
N CYS A 133 13.83 17.00 5.25
CA CYS A 133 15.07 16.59 5.92
C CYS A 133 15.12 15.08 6.17
N LYS A 134 14.02 14.49 6.68
CA LYS A 134 13.96 13.02 6.88
C LYS A 134 14.17 12.25 5.58
N VAL A 135 13.52 12.68 4.50
CA VAL A 135 13.65 12.06 3.17
C VAL A 135 15.07 12.18 2.64
N ASP A 136 15.71 13.34 2.79
CA ASP A 136 17.08 13.55 2.34
C ASP A 136 18.08 12.69 3.12
N THR A 137 17.91 12.56 4.43
CA THR A 137 18.70 11.62 5.25
C THR A 137 18.49 10.17 4.80
N TRP A 138 17.24 9.76 4.58
CA TRP A 138 16.95 8.39 4.13
C TRP A 138 17.55 8.10 2.74
N LYS A 139 17.51 9.07 1.82
CA LYS A 139 18.14 8.96 0.48
C LYS A 139 19.65 8.77 0.52
N GLN A 140 20.34 9.35 1.52
CA GLN A 140 21.78 9.13 1.68
C GLN A 140 22.09 7.65 1.96
N VAL A 141 21.25 7.01 2.77
CA VAL A 141 21.36 5.59 3.13
C VAL A 141 20.86 4.69 1.99
N GLN A 142 19.86 5.16 1.22
CA GLN A 142 19.33 4.47 0.05
C GLN A 142 20.42 4.12 -0.99
N PHE A 143 21.46 4.95 -1.11
CA PHE A 143 22.59 4.70 -1.99
C PHE A 143 23.31 3.37 -1.68
N LEU A 144 23.38 3.00 -0.40
CA LEU A 144 24.06 1.79 0.04
C LEU A 144 23.21 0.55 -0.23
N TYR A 145 21.93 0.59 0.14
CA TYR A 145 21.05 -0.58 0.07
C TYR A 145 20.38 -0.79 -1.30
N THR A 146 20.12 0.29 -2.03
CA THR A 146 19.35 0.26 -3.30
C THR A 146 19.93 1.24 -4.33
N PRO A 147 21.19 1.06 -4.76
CA PRO A 147 21.86 2.02 -5.66
C PRO A 147 21.14 2.21 -7.00
N ALA A 148 20.51 1.16 -7.53
CA ALA A 148 19.78 1.23 -8.79
C ALA A 148 18.58 2.20 -8.77
N ALA A 149 18.01 2.48 -7.59
CA ALA A 149 16.88 3.38 -7.47
C ALA A 149 17.23 4.84 -7.85
N GLN A 150 18.51 5.21 -7.80
CA GLN A 150 18.96 6.55 -8.19
C GLN A 150 18.75 6.87 -9.67
N PHE A 151 18.76 5.84 -10.52
CA PHE A 151 18.53 6.01 -11.95
C PHE A 151 17.06 6.31 -12.28
N LEU A 152 16.15 6.07 -11.33
CA LEU A 152 14.71 6.34 -11.50
C LEU A 152 14.34 7.79 -11.16
N SER A 153 15.25 8.56 -10.55
CA SER A 153 15.03 9.96 -10.16
C SER A 153 15.52 11.00 -11.18
N SER A 154 15.82 10.60 -12.42
CA SER A 154 16.20 11.51 -13.52
C SER A 154 15.02 12.06 -14.29
#